data_AF-A0A345P6A5-F1
#
_entry.id   AF-A0A345P6A5-F1
#
_cell.length_a   1.000
_cell.length_b   1.000
_cell.length_c   1.000
_cell.angle_alpha   90.00
_cell.angle_beta   90.00
_cell.angle_gamma   90.00
#
_symmetry.space_group_name_H-M   'P 1'
#
loop_
_entity.id
_entity.type
_entity.pdbx_description
1 polymer ?
#
loop_
_entity_poly.entity_id
_entity_poly.type
_entity_poly.pdbx_seq_one_letter_code
_entity_poly.pdbx_strand_id
1 'polypeptide(L)'
;MTKPLVIYHGKCADGFTAAWVFYKKFGNSVDFHPGVFSEAPPDATDRIVYLVDFSYKRAVVEAMISIATKVVLIDHHKTALEDLAGLEDLEWFTDNNRSGAQLAWDYLYPLEDSPLLVKYVQDRDLWQFQLDHTREITSYVFAFDQTFENWDKLDQVISKDLNVAIQAGNAMALKQRKDLRDILDQVTRTMEIAGHLVPTANVPFTFSSDAGHILSEGHPFAACYTDTKDHRAFSLRSNDAGLDVAVIAAEFGGGGHRNAAGFKVPRNHPLAML
;
A
#
# COMPACT_ATOMS: atom_id res chain seq x y z
N MET A 1 -3.99 21.40 -24.31
CA MET A 1 -3.40 20.14 -23.81
C MET A 1 -4.47 19.42 -23.01
N THR A 2 -4.59 18.11 -23.19
CA THR A 2 -5.43 17.25 -22.34
C THR A 2 -4.88 17.28 -20.91
N LYS A 3 -5.79 17.14 -19.95
CA LYS A 3 -5.48 17.22 -18.52
C LYS A 3 -4.60 16.03 -18.12
N PRO A 4 -3.49 16.19 -17.36
CA PRO A 4 -2.74 15.04 -16.88
C PRO A 4 -3.59 14.11 -16.02
N LEU A 5 -3.15 12.85 -15.89
CA LEU A 5 -3.82 11.80 -15.14
C LEU A 5 -2.87 11.25 -14.08
N VAL A 6 -3.33 11.19 -12.84
CA VAL A 6 -2.65 10.51 -11.73
C VAL A 6 -3.45 9.26 -11.38
N ILE A 7 -2.86 8.10 -11.66
CA ILE A 7 -3.36 6.81 -11.24
C ILE A 7 -2.57 6.39 -10.01
N TYR A 8 -3.27 6.15 -8.90
CA TYR A 8 -2.62 5.86 -7.61
C TYR A 8 -3.18 4.61 -6.95
N HIS A 9 -2.46 4.01 -5.99
CA HIS A 9 -2.98 2.83 -5.29
C HIS A 9 -4.26 3.14 -4.50
N GLY A 10 -5.40 2.62 -4.94
CA GLY A 10 -6.68 2.82 -4.26
C GLY A 10 -6.73 2.13 -2.89
N LYS A 11 -7.38 2.75 -1.90
CA LYS A 11 -7.56 2.23 -0.52
C LYS A 11 -6.23 1.92 0.22
N CYS A 12 -5.13 2.50 -0.24
CA CYS A 12 -3.83 2.50 0.43
C CYS A 12 -3.57 3.90 0.99
N ALA A 13 -3.04 4.01 2.21
CA ALA A 13 -2.72 5.31 2.78
C ALA A 13 -1.51 5.95 2.09
N ASP A 14 -0.52 5.15 1.68
CA ASP A 14 0.65 5.64 0.97
C ASP A 14 0.25 6.17 -0.41
N GLY A 15 -0.42 5.37 -1.24
CA GLY A 15 -0.91 5.80 -2.54
C GLY A 15 -1.88 6.98 -2.51
N PHE A 16 -2.78 7.05 -1.52
CA PHE A 16 -3.64 8.23 -1.38
C PHE A 16 -2.85 9.47 -0.95
N THR A 17 -1.86 9.33 -0.06
CA THR A 17 -0.97 10.44 0.32
C THR A 17 -0.14 10.89 -0.88
N ALA A 18 0.33 9.97 -1.71
CA ALA A 18 1.05 10.28 -2.94
C ALA A 18 0.17 11.07 -3.93
N ALA A 19 -1.09 10.65 -4.12
CA ALA A 19 -2.07 11.41 -4.90
C ALA A 19 -2.35 12.79 -4.30
N TRP A 20 -2.44 12.90 -2.98
CA TRP A 20 -2.59 14.18 -2.29
C TRP A 20 -1.42 15.13 -2.54
N VAL A 21 -0.18 14.64 -2.63
CA VAL A 21 0.98 15.48 -3.00
C VAL A 21 0.78 16.10 -4.40
N PHE A 22 0.31 15.33 -5.37
CA PHE A 22 -0.06 15.85 -6.69
C PHE A 22 -1.20 16.87 -6.62
N TYR A 23 -2.22 16.61 -5.79
CA TYR A 23 -3.31 17.54 -5.55
C TYR A 23 -2.83 18.86 -4.93
N LYS A 24 -1.88 18.85 -3.99
CA LYS A 24 -1.28 20.09 -3.45
C LYS A 24 -0.59 20.92 -4.54
N LYS A 25 0.10 20.26 -5.48
CA LYS A 25 0.85 20.95 -6.54
C LYS A 25 -0.08 21.52 -7.62
N PHE A 26 -1.06 20.74 -8.04
CA PHE A 26 -1.80 20.98 -9.27
C PHE A 26 -3.30 21.22 -9.06
N GLY A 27 -3.85 20.87 -7.90
CA GLY A 27 -5.27 20.94 -7.59
C GLY A 27 -6.13 20.30 -8.68
N ASN A 28 -7.13 21.04 -9.13
CA ASN A 28 -8.08 20.59 -10.16
C ASN A 28 -7.51 20.65 -11.59
N SER A 29 -6.22 20.89 -11.80
CA SER A 29 -5.60 20.83 -13.13
C SER A 29 -5.10 19.43 -13.51
N VAL A 30 -5.26 18.43 -12.64
CA VAL A 30 -4.99 16.99 -12.90
C VAL A 30 -6.22 16.14 -12.55
N ASP A 31 -6.44 15.03 -13.24
CA ASP A 31 -7.48 14.05 -12.84
C ASP A 31 -6.86 12.93 -12.00
N PHE A 32 -7.64 12.41 -11.06
CA PHE A 32 -7.19 11.37 -10.14
C PHE A 32 -8.04 10.12 -10.33
N HIS A 33 -7.37 8.97 -10.45
CA HIS A 33 -8.03 7.67 -10.58
C HIS A 33 -7.44 6.68 -9.57
N PRO A 34 -8.25 6.10 -8.66
CA PRO A 34 -7.79 5.05 -7.77
C PRO A 34 -7.61 3.76 -8.58
N GLY A 35 -6.36 3.39 -8.86
CA GLY A 35 -5.98 2.16 -9.54
C GLY A 35 -6.32 0.93 -8.72
N VAL A 36 -6.85 -0.08 -9.42
CA VAL A 36 -7.14 -1.41 -8.88
C VAL A 36 -6.57 -2.43 -9.87
N PHE A 37 -5.72 -3.35 -9.40
CA PHE A 37 -4.97 -4.28 -10.27
C PHE A 37 -5.83 -5.12 -11.24
N SER A 38 -7.09 -5.38 -10.91
CA SER A 38 -8.01 -6.18 -11.72
C SER A 38 -8.88 -5.38 -12.69
N GLU A 39 -8.76 -4.05 -12.70
CA GLU A 39 -9.56 -3.16 -13.52
C GLU A 39 -8.73 -2.55 -14.66
N ALA A 40 -9.38 -2.23 -15.77
CA ALA A 40 -8.73 -1.55 -16.88
C ALA A 40 -8.38 -0.10 -16.48
N PRO A 41 -7.28 0.47 -17.01
CA PRO A 41 -6.98 1.88 -16.80
C PRO A 41 -8.05 2.77 -17.46
N PRO A 42 -8.24 4.00 -16.96
CA PRO A 42 -9.02 5.01 -17.66
C PRO A 42 -8.30 5.46 -18.95
N ASP A 43 -8.99 6.23 -19.79
CA ASP A 43 -8.42 6.72 -21.04
C ASP A 43 -7.17 7.61 -20.80
N ALA A 44 -6.07 7.20 -21.44
CA ALA A 44 -4.76 7.82 -21.38
C ALA A 44 -4.41 8.63 -22.65
N THR A 45 -5.30 8.66 -23.65
CA THR A 45 -5.04 9.24 -24.98
C THR A 45 -4.59 10.70 -24.91
N ASP A 46 -3.43 10.99 -25.50
CA ASP A 46 -2.77 12.29 -25.53
C ASP A 46 -2.42 12.88 -24.15
N ARG A 47 -2.52 12.13 -23.04
CA ARG A 47 -2.31 12.65 -21.67
C ARG A 47 -0.87 12.44 -21.19
N ILE A 48 -0.45 13.23 -20.20
CA ILE A 48 0.67 12.83 -19.33
C ILE A 48 0.07 11.99 -18.21
N VAL A 49 0.54 10.75 -18.05
CA VAL A 49 0.08 9.82 -17.03
C VAL A 49 1.15 9.59 -15.98
N TYR A 50 0.79 9.75 -14.72
CA TYR A 50 1.60 9.39 -13.56
C TYR A 50 0.98 8.15 -12.92
N LEU A 51 1.75 7.07 -12.87
CA LEU A 51 1.47 5.87 -12.09
C LEU A 51 2.20 6.04 -10.74
N VAL A 52 1.47 6.18 -9.64
CA VAL A 52 2.03 6.61 -8.35
C VAL A 52 1.68 5.62 -7.24
N ASP A 53 2.69 5.04 -6.59
CA ASP A 53 2.51 3.93 -5.62
C ASP A 53 1.81 2.69 -6.21
N PHE A 54 1.70 2.63 -7.54
CA PHE A 54 0.89 1.64 -8.22
C PHE A 54 1.38 1.46 -9.64
N SER A 55 1.27 0.24 -10.15
CA SER A 55 1.50 -0.04 -11.55
C SER A 55 0.57 -1.13 -12.08
N TYR A 56 0.16 -1.00 -13.34
CA TYR A 56 -0.47 -2.10 -14.07
C TYR A 56 0.59 -3.09 -14.58
N LYS A 57 0.13 -4.25 -15.04
CA LYS A 57 1.01 -5.22 -15.71
C LYS A 57 1.60 -4.65 -16.99
N ARG A 58 2.79 -5.14 -17.36
CA ARG A 58 3.56 -4.72 -18.55
C ARG A 58 2.73 -4.43 -19.79
N ALA A 59 1.90 -5.38 -20.23
CA ALA A 59 1.09 -5.24 -21.44
C ALA A 59 0.12 -4.04 -21.39
N VAL A 60 -0.40 -3.70 -20.22
CA VAL A 60 -1.30 -2.55 -20.02
C VAL A 60 -0.50 -1.25 -20.07
N VAL A 61 0.68 -1.23 -19.45
CA VAL A 61 1.57 -0.05 -19.47
C VAL A 61 2.09 0.22 -20.88
N GLU A 62 2.45 -0.82 -21.65
CA GLU A 62 2.82 -0.71 -23.07
C GLU A 62 1.68 -0.12 -23.91
N ALA A 63 0.44 -0.59 -23.68
CA ALA A 63 -0.74 -0.03 -24.35
C ALA A 63 -0.95 1.46 -23.98
N MET A 64 -0.76 1.83 -22.72
CA MET A 64 -0.85 3.24 -22.29
C MET A 64 0.22 4.10 -22.94
N ILE A 65 1.48 3.64 -23.00
CA ILE A 65 2.59 4.33 -23.67
C ILE A 65 2.25 4.62 -25.13
N SER A 66 1.60 3.67 -25.83
CA SER A 66 1.28 3.83 -27.25
C SER A 66 0.25 4.93 -27.57
N ILE A 67 -0.52 5.38 -26.58
CA ILE A 67 -1.59 6.38 -26.76
C ILE A 67 -1.38 7.65 -25.92
N ALA A 68 -0.58 7.60 -24.86
CA ALA A 68 -0.30 8.74 -24.00
C ALA A 68 0.78 9.64 -24.60
N THR A 69 0.78 10.92 -24.19
CA THR A 69 1.90 11.83 -24.48
C THR A 69 3.16 11.39 -23.72
N LYS A 70 2.99 10.90 -22.49
CA LYS A 70 4.07 10.46 -21.60
C LYS A 70 3.50 9.58 -20.49
N VAL A 71 4.24 8.55 -20.07
CA VAL A 71 3.94 7.77 -18.88
C VAL A 71 5.13 7.85 -17.92
N VAL A 72 4.86 8.15 -16.65
CA VAL A 72 5.84 8.24 -15.56
C VAL A 72 5.46 7.25 -14.47
N LEU A 73 6.39 6.39 -14.09
CA LEU A 73 6.26 5.49 -12.96
C LEU A 73 6.96 6.10 -11.74
N ILE A 74 6.21 6.33 -10.68
CA ILE A 74 6.66 6.80 -9.37
C ILE A 74 6.30 5.72 -8.35
N ASP A 75 7.19 4.76 -8.14
CA ASP A 75 6.86 3.52 -7.46
C ASP A 75 8.05 2.90 -6.71
N HIS A 76 7.75 2.07 -5.72
CA HIS A 76 8.70 1.36 -4.85
C HIS A 76 8.44 -0.15 -4.78
N HIS A 77 7.43 -0.66 -5.48
CA HIS A 77 7.08 -2.07 -5.49
C HIS A 77 8.01 -2.88 -6.39
N LYS A 78 8.95 -3.62 -5.77
CA LYS A 78 9.93 -4.48 -6.48
C LYS A 78 9.32 -5.33 -7.61
N THR A 79 8.20 -6.00 -7.36
CA THR A 79 7.55 -6.85 -8.37
C THR A 79 7.05 -6.08 -9.59
N ALA A 80 6.60 -4.83 -9.42
CA ALA A 80 6.21 -3.97 -10.53
C ALA A 80 7.44 -3.50 -11.31
N LEU A 81 8.52 -3.11 -10.60
CA LEU A 81 9.77 -2.70 -11.25
C LEU A 81 10.38 -3.82 -12.10
N GLU A 82 10.34 -5.06 -11.60
CA GLU A 82 10.80 -6.24 -12.33
C GLU A 82 9.92 -6.55 -13.55
N ASP A 83 8.59 -6.48 -13.41
CA ASP A 83 7.65 -6.73 -14.52
C ASP A 83 7.81 -5.73 -15.67
N LEU A 84 8.06 -4.46 -15.33
CA LEU A 84 8.21 -3.36 -16.28
C LEU A 84 9.64 -3.16 -16.80
N ALA A 85 10.63 -3.87 -16.25
CA ALA A 85 12.03 -3.67 -16.59
C ALA A 85 12.27 -3.73 -18.12
N GLY A 86 12.98 -2.73 -18.65
CA GLY A 86 13.33 -2.64 -20.07
C GLY A 86 12.29 -1.96 -20.97
N LEU A 87 11.23 -1.35 -20.43
CA LEU A 87 10.35 -0.46 -21.20
C LEU A 87 11.04 0.90 -21.45
N GLU A 88 11.44 1.17 -22.70
CA GLU A 88 12.24 2.34 -23.09
C GLU A 88 11.46 3.68 -22.98
N ASP A 89 10.17 3.68 -23.32
CA ASP A 89 9.33 4.89 -23.35
C ASP A 89 8.59 5.18 -22.02
N LEU A 90 8.95 4.44 -20.96
CA LEU A 90 8.49 4.69 -19.60
C LEU A 90 9.51 5.54 -18.85
N GLU A 91 9.10 6.67 -18.27
CA GLU A 91 9.96 7.42 -17.35
C GLU A 91 9.91 6.82 -15.95
N TRP A 92 11.07 6.60 -15.34
CA TRP A 92 11.20 5.94 -14.05
C TRP A 92 11.66 6.92 -12.97
N PHE A 93 10.91 6.99 -11.88
CA PHE A 93 11.30 7.66 -10.63
C PHE A 93 11.00 6.74 -9.45
N THR A 94 11.91 5.80 -9.19
CA THR A 94 11.62 4.64 -8.33
C THR A 94 12.71 4.39 -7.30
N ASP A 95 12.33 3.99 -6.09
CA ASP A 95 13.26 3.63 -5.02
C ASP A 95 12.58 2.74 -3.98
N ASN A 96 13.09 1.52 -3.79
CA ASN A 96 12.51 0.56 -2.84
C ASN A 96 12.69 0.95 -1.36
N ASN A 97 13.48 1.99 -1.06
CA ASN A 97 13.72 2.47 0.32
C ASN A 97 12.89 3.70 0.69
N ARG A 98 12.03 4.17 -0.21
CA ARG A 98 11.10 5.29 0.02
C ARG A 98 9.70 4.80 -0.28
N SER A 99 8.70 5.34 0.43
CA SER A 99 7.31 5.04 0.10
C SER A 99 6.87 5.83 -1.14
N GLY A 100 5.79 5.42 -1.80
CA GLY A 100 5.19 6.14 -2.91
C GLY A 100 4.82 7.58 -2.56
N ALA A 101 4.37 7.86 -1.34
CA ALA A 101 4.10 9.22 -0.89
C ALA A 101 5.36 10.09 -0.84
N GLN A 102 6.48 9.56 -0.33
CA GLN A 102 7.75 10.28 -0.29
C GLN A 102 8.32 10.45 -1.70
N LEU A 103 8.24 9.43 -2.56
CA LEU A 103 8.66 9.52 -3.96
C LEU A 103 7.87 10.59 -4.73
N ALA A 104 6.55 10.67 -4.53
CA ALA A 104 5.73 11.72 -5.13
C ALA A 104 6.16 13.12 -4.65
N TRP A 105 6.51 13.27 -3.37
CA TRP A 105 7.04 14.53 -2.84
C TRP A 105 8.37 14.90 -3.48
N ASP A 106 9.34 13.98 -3.48
CA ASP A 106 10.67 14.19 -4.03
C ASP A 106 10.62 14.53 -5.53
N TYR A 107 9.68 13.93 -6.27
CA TYR A 107 9.48 14.22 -7.69
C TYR A 107 8.96 15.64 -7.94
N LEU A 108 7.98 16.11 -7.15
CA LEU A 108 7.27 17.39 -7.39
C LEU A 108 7.89 18.59 -6.66
N TYR A 109 8.67 18.33 -5.62
CA TYR A 109 9.28 19.30 -4.71
C TYR A 109 10.73 18.90 -4.35
N PRO A 110 11.62 18.70 -5.34
CA PRO A 110 12.95 18.10 -5.14
C PRO A 110 13.91 18.88 -4.24
N LEU A 111 13.54 20.11 -3.86
CA LEU A 111 14.35 21.01 -3.03
C LEU A 111 13.66 21.32 -1.69
N GLU A 112 12.51 20.72 -1.39
CA GLU A 112 11.73 21.01 -0.19
C GLU A 112 11.65 19.77 0.71
N ASP A 113 11.74 19.99 2.02
CA ASP A 113 11.51 18.92 3.00
C ASP A 113 10.05 18.47 2.97
N SER A 114 9.83 17.16 3.05
CA SER A 114 8.48 16.60 3.09
C SER A 114 7.73 16.98 4.39
N PRO A 115 6.39 17.19 4.33
CA PRO A 115 5.57 17.42 5.51
C PRO A 115 5.61 16.23 6.46
N LEU A 116 5.35 16.49 7.75
CA LEU A 116 5.28 15.44 8.76
C LEU A 116 4.27 14.33 8.40
N LEU A 117 3.15 14.69 7.76
CA LEU A 117 2.17 13.70 7.30
C LEU A 117 2.81 12.67 6.35
N VAL A 118 3.59 13.12 5.36
CA VAL A 118 4.30 12.22 4.41
C VAL A 118 5.32 11.36 5.15
N LYS A 119 6.09 11.95 6.07
CA LYS A 119 7.12 11.24 6.85
C LYS A 119 6.52 10.13 7.72
N TYR A 120 5.42 10.40 8.41
CA TYR A 120 4.74 9.39 9.24
C TYR A 120 4.06 8.29 8.42
N VAL A 121 3.48 8.64 7.27
CA VAL A 121 2.94 7.64 6.34
C VAL A 121 4.04 6.72 5.83
N GLN A 122 5.18 7.28 5.41
CA GLN A 122 6.35 6.50 4.98
C GLN A 122 6.88 5.57 6.09
N ASP A 123 7.08 6.11 7.30
CA ASP A 123 7.64 5.34 8.42
C ASP A 123 6.75 4.13 8.79
N ARG A 124 5.43 4.26 8.59
CA ARG A 124 4.46 3.18 8.77
C ARG A 124 4.38 2.23 7.59
N ASP A 125 4.50 2.74 6.36
CA ASP A 125 4.42 1.97 5.12
C ASP A 125 5.63 1.03 4.99
N LEU A 126 6.83 1.56 5.18
CA LEU A 126 8.09 0.80 5.19
C LEU A 126 8.27 -0.07 6.46
N TRP A 127 7.31 -0.04 7.39
CA TRP A 127 7.32 -0.77 8.65
C TRP A 127 8.55 -0.48 9.54
N GLN A 128 9.05 0.75 9.51
CA GLN A 128 10.29 1.15 10.17
C GLN A 128 10.07 1.59 11.63
N PHE A 129 9.00 2.33 11.90
CA PHE A 129 8.67 2.88 13.23
C PHE A 129 9.84 3.62 13.90
N GLN A 130 10.63 4.38 13.11
CA GLN A 130 11.76 5.15 13.59
C GLN A 130 11.35 6.52 14.17
N LEU A 131 10.21 7.07 13.72
CA LEU A 131 9.70 8.33 14.26
C LEU A 131 8.91 8.07 15.54
N ASP A 132 9.05 8.98 16.51
CA ASP A 132 8.28 8.93 17.74
C ASP A 132 6.79 8.99 17.42
N HIS A 133 6.03 8.10 18.07
CA HIS A 133 4.58 8.03 17.98
C HIS A 133 4.01 7.67 16.59
N THR A 134 4.78 7.05 15.70
CA THR A 134 4.28 6.63 14.37
C THR A 134 3.02 5.80 14.45
N ARG A 135 2.92 4.85 15.39
CA ARG A 135 1.72 4.00 15.53
C ARG A 135 0.49 4.81 15.90
N GLU A 136 0.61 5.73 16.84
CA GLU A 136 -0.47 6.59 17.29
C GLU A 136 -0.89 7.55 16.18
N ILE A 137 0.06 8.27 15.57
CA ILE A 137 -0.23 9.27 14.54
C ILE A 137 -0.83 8.61 13.31
N THR A 138 -0.31 7.47 12.86
CA THR A 138 -0.91 6.76 11.71
C THR A 138 -2.26 6.14 12.05
N SER A 139 -2.50 5.70 13.29
CA SER A 139 -3.85 5.29 13.73
C SER A 139 -4.85 6.44 13.65
N TYR A 140 -4.42 7.66 14.01
CA TYR A 140 -5.23 8.87 13.85
C TYR A 140 -5.49 9.19 12.38
N VAL A 141 -4.46 9.23 11.52
CA VAL A 141 -4.58 9.49 10.07
C VAL A 141 -5.52 8.49 9.40
N PHE A 142 -5.37 7.20 9.70
CA PHE A 142 -6.15 6.14 9.05
C PHE A 142 -7.60 6.05 9.53
N ALA A 143 -7.98 6.83 10.54
CA ALA A 143 -9.37 6.93 11.00
C ALA A 143 -10.24 7.82 10.10
N PHE A 144 -9.65 8.57 9.15
CA PHE A 144 -10.36 9.50 8.27
C PHE A 144 -10.59 8.91 6.88
N ASP A 145 -11.70 9.30 6.25
CA ASP A 145 -11.96 9.00 4.85
C ASP A 145 -10.89 9.62 3.96
N GLN A 146 -10.45 8.87 2.95
CA GLN A 146 -9.45 9.28 1.97
C GLN A 146 -10.01 10.33 1.00
N THR A 147 -10.07 11.57 1.47
CA THR A 147 -10.42 12.76 0.67
C THR A 147 -9.31 13.79 0.77
N PHE A 148 -9.11 14.57 -0.29
CA PHE A 148 -8.07 15.61 -0.28
C PHE A 148 -8.33 16.68 0.79
N GLU A 149 -9.60 16.99 1.06
CA GLU A 149 -9.98 17.89 2.16
C GLU A 149 -9.56 17.34 3.53
N ASN A 150 -9.76 16.05 3.78
CA ASN A 150 -9.31 15.44 5.03
C ASN A 150 -7.80 15.41 5.13
N TRP A 151 -7.08 15.12 4.04
CA TRP A 151 -5.61 15.14 4.04
C TRP A 151 -5.04 16.55 4.26
N ASP A 152 -5.65 17.59 3.67
CA ASP A 152 -5.29 18.99 3.96
C ASP A 152 -5.51 19.33 5.44
N LYS A 153 -6.64 18.91 6.03
CA LYS A 153 -6.91 19.11 7.47
C LYS A 153 -5.92 18.35 8.35
N LEU A 154 -5.60 17.10 8.01
CA LEU A 154 -4.64 16.29 8.74
C LEU A 154 -3.24 16.91 8.71
N ASP A 155 -2.78 17.34 7.55
CA ASP A 155 -1.50 18.04 7.38
C ASP A 155 -1.46 19.33 8.22
N GLN A 156 -2.53 20.12 8.23
CA GLN A 156 -2.65 21.31 9.06
C GLN A 156 -2.62 21.00 10.56
N VAL A 157 -3.34 19.98 11.01
CA VAL A 157 -3.37 19.58 12.44
C VAL A 157 -1.99 19.09 12.87
N ILE A 158 -1.40 18.16 12.12
CA ILE A 158 -0.10 17.55 12.41
C ILE A 158 1.01 18.61 12.41
N SER A 159 0.99 19.54 11.46
CA SER A 159 1.99 20.61 11.36
C SER A 159 1.84 21.68 12.44
N LYS A 160 0.63 21.92 12.94
CA LYS A 160 0.36 22.95 13.95
C LYS A 160 0.59 22.46 15.38
N ASP A 161 0.06 21.29 15.72
CA ASP A 161 0.23 20.68 17.03
C ASP A 161 0.10 19.15 16.93
N LEU A 162 1.24 18.49 16.88
CA LEU A 162 1.35 17.04 16.80
C LEU A 162 0.65 16.32 17.96
N ASN A 163 0.55 16.95 19.14
CA ASN A 163 -0.03 16.33 20.33
C ASN A 163 -1.51 15.99 20.14
N VAL A 164 -2.24 16.75 19.31
CA VAL A 164 -3.64 16.45 18.98
C VAL A 164 -3.75 15.08 18.32
N ALA A 165 -2.89 14.82 17.32
CA ALA A 165 -2.85 13.53 16.63
C ALA A 165 -2.36 12.41 17.56
N ILE A 166 -1.35 12.67 18.39
CA ILE A 166 -0.82 11.69 19.36
C ILE A 166 -1.89 11.26 20.36
N GLN A 167 -2.61 12.20 20.98
CA GLN A 167 -3.61 11.89 22.01
C GLN A 167 -4.79 11.10 21.43
N ALA A 168 -5.31 11.54 20.29
CA ALA A 168 -6.39 10.82 19.61
C ALA A 168 -5.94 9.43 19.14
N GLY A 169 -4.75 9.37 18.54
CA GLY A 169 -4.11 8.16 18.06
C GLY A 169 -3.81 7.13 19.15
N ASN A 170 -3.42 7.56 20.34
CA ASN A 170 -3.12 6.68 21.47
C ASN A 170 -4.36 5.87 21.90
N ALA A 171 -5.51 6.52 22.06
CA ALA A 171 -6.74 5.84 22.44
C ALA A 171 -7.16 4.80 21.38
N MET A 172 -7.03 5.14 20.10
CA MET A 172 -7.30 4.24 18.97
C MET A 172 -6.34 3.05 18.96
N ALA A 173 -5.03 3.30 19.06
CA ALA A 173 -4.00 2.27 19.04
C ALA A 173 -4.12 1.32 20.24
N LEU A 174 -4.49 1.83 21.43
CA LEU A 174 -4.73 1.01 22.61
C LEU A 174 -5.90 0.05 22.40
N LYS A 175 -7.02 0.54 21.88
CA LYS A 175 -8.20 -0.28 21.60
C LYS A 175 -7.91 -1.32 20.52
N GLN A 176 -7.30 -0.89 19.41
CA GLN A 176 -6.94 -1.76 18.29
C GLN A 176 -6.02 -2.90 18.74
N ARG A 177 -5.01 -2.61 19.56
CA ARG A 177 -4.09 -3.65 20.08
C ARG A 177 -4.80 -4.67 20.96
N LYS A 178 -5.71 -4.23 21.82
CA LYS A 178 -6.50 -5.16 22.65
C LYS A 178 -7.41 -6.03 21.79
N ASP A 179 -8.16 -5.41 20.88
CA ASP A 179 -9.08 -6.13 19.99
C ASP A 179 -8.34 -7.17 19.15
N LEU A 180 -7.18 -6.78 18.60
CA LEU A 180 -6.37 -7.68 17.79
C LEU A 180 -5.94 -8.91 18.58
N ARG A 181 -5.48 -8.74 19.83
CA ARG A 181 -5.11 -9.89 20.69
C ARG A 181 -6.30 -10.79 20.97
N ASP A 182 -7.43 -10.21 21.38
CA ASP A 182 -8.64 -10.97 21.71
C ASP A 182 -9.20 -11.71 20.48
N ILE A 183 -9.08 -11.12 19.29
CA ILE A 183 -9.46 -11.75 18.01
C ILE A 183 -8.51 -12.90 17.67
N LEU A 184 -7.19 -12.64 17.71
CA LEU A 184 -6.18 -13.63 17.34
C LEU A 184 -6.24 -14.87 18.21
N ASP A 185 -6.51 -14.74 19.51
CA ASP A 185 -6.70 -15.87 20.42
C ASP A 185 -7.84 -16.82 19.97
N GLN A 186 -8.88 -16.25 19.35
CA GLN A 186 -10.06 -17.01 18.92
C GLN A 186 -9.95 -17.58 17.51
N VAL A 187 -9.31 -16.86 16.59
CA VAL A 187 -9.39 -17.18 15.14
C VAL A 187 -8.11 -17.74 14.55
N THR A 188 -7.00 -17.74 15.30
CA THR A 188 -5.73 -18.25 14.80
C THR A 188 -5.79 -19.77 14.66
N ARG A 189 -5.41 -20.27 13.49
CA ARG A 189 -5.29 -21.68 13.17
C ARG A 189 -4.03 -21.93 12.36
N THR A 190 -3.65 -23.18 12.15
CA THR A 190 -2.57 -23.52 11.22
C THR A 190 -3.16 -23.83 9.84
N MET A 191 -2.53 -23.32 8.78
CA MET A 191 -2.81 -23.71 7.40
C MET A 191 -1.51 -24.10 6.69
N GLU A 192 -1.60 -25.04 5.75
CA GLU A 192 -0.50 -25.34 4.84
C GLU A 192 -0.59 -24.42 3.62
N ILE A 193 0.41 -23.55 3.43
CA ILE A 193 0.50 -22.60 2.32
C ILE A 193 1.87 -22.80 1.67
N ALA A 194 1.89 -23.13 0.37
CA ALA A 194 3.14 -23.43 -0.38
C ALA A 194 4.04 -24.45 0.34
N GLY A 195 3.45 -25.50 0.92
CA GLY A 195 4.18 -26.55 1.65
C GLY A 195 4.67 -26.17 3.05
N HIS A 196 4.29 -25.00 3.56
CA HIS A 196 4.64 -24.54 4.90
C HIS A 196 3.42 -24.50 5.82
N LEU A 197 3.50 -25.13 6.99
CA LEU A 197 2.52 -25.00 8.05
C LEU A 197 2.75 -23.69 8.81
N VAL A 198 1.82 -22.75 8.68
CA VAL A 198 1.95 -21.40 9.22
C VAL A 198 0.71 -20.95 9.99
N PRO A 199 0.88 -20.10 11.03
CA PRO A 199 -0.23 -19.48 11.71
C PRO A 199 -1.00 -18.59 10.74
N THR A 200 -2.31 -18.74 10.75
CA THR A 200 -3.23 -18.10 9.83
C THR A 200 -4.47 -17.61 10.58
N ALA A 201 -4.89 -16.37 10.34
CA ALA A 201 -6.06 -15.77 10.97
C ALA A 201 -7.04 -15.17 9.96
N ASN A 202 -8.35 -15.36 10.20
CA ASN A 202 -9.39 -14.64 9.47
C ASN A 202 -9.63 -13.28 10.14
N VAL A 203 -9.11 -12.22 9.55
CA VAL A 203 -9.23 -10.85 10.08
C VAL A 203 -9.56 -9.88 8.96
N PRO A 204 -10.26 -8.77 9.25
CA PRO A 204 -10.44 -7.69 8.29
C PRO A 204 -9.10 -7.19 7.75
N PHE A 205 -9.07 -6.74 6.48
CA PHE A 205 -7.84 -6.28 5.85
C PHE A 205 -7.12 -5.16 6.63
N THR A 206 -7.89 -4.33 7.35
CA THR A 206 -7.39 -3.25 8.23
C THR A 206 -6.52 -3.73 9.39
N PHE A 207 -6.65 -5.00 9.79
CA PHE A 207 -5.82 -5.63 10.83
C PHE A 207 -4.75 -6.56 10.27
N SER A 208 -4.76 -6.85 8.97
CA SER A 208 -3.92 -7.89 8.38
C SER A 208 -2.42 -7.68 8.59
N SER A 209 -1.93 -6.43 8.52
CA SER A 209 -0.51 -6.16 8.71
C SER A 209 -0.06 -6.38 10.15
N ASP A 210 -0.76 -5.83 11.14
CA ASP A 210 -0.40 -6.00 12.54
C ASP A 210 -0.65 -7.44 13.02
N ALA A 211 -1.73 -8.09 12.58
CA ALA A 211 -1.99 -9.50 12.87
C ALA A 211 -0.90 -10.40 12.30
N GLY A 212 -0.59 -10.24 11.00
CA GLY A 212 0.44 -11.03 10.34
C GLY A 212 1.81 -10.82 10.98
N HIS A 213 2.15 -9.58 11.35
CA HIS A 213 3.40 -9.30 12.06
C HIS A 213 3.50 -10.08 13.37
N ILE A 214 2.47 -9.97 14.25
CA ILE A 214 2.41 -10.70 15.52
C ILE A 214 2.52 -12.21 15.29
N LEU A 215 1.74 -12.76 14.37
CA LEU A 215 1.71 -14.20 14.11
C LEU A 215 3.01 -14.72 13.45
N SER A 216 3.77 -13.87 12.77
CA SER A 216 5.00 -14.29 12.09
C SER A 216 6.17 -14.50 13.06
N GLU A 217 6.06 -14.07 14.32
CA GLU A 217 7.11 -14.25 15.32
C GLU A 217 7.37 -15.75 15.57
N GLY A 218 8.62 -16.18 15.37
CA GLY A 218 9.01 -17.59 15.53
C GLY A 218 8.56 -18.53 14.40
N HIS A 219 7.95 -18.00 13.34
CA HIS A 219 7.49 -18.76 12.18
C HIS A 219 8.16 -18.28 10.88
N PRO A 220 8.25 -19.11 9.82
CA PRO A 220 8.83 -18.69 8.54
C PRO A 220 8.05 -17.50 7.94
N PHE A 221 6.73 -17.51 8.11
CA PHE A 221 5.82 -16.41 7.83
C PHE A 221 4.47 -16.70 8.52
N ALA A 222 3.54 -15.77 8.43
CA ALA A 222 2.15 -15.91 8.81
C ALA A 222 1.22 -15.41 7.72
N ALA A 223 -0.04 -15.82 7.78
CA ALA A 223 -1.07 -15.39 6.85
C ALA A 223 -2.26 -14.77 7.58
N CYS A 224 -2.84 -13.74 6.98
CA CYS A 224 -4.17 -13.26 7.30
C CYS A 224 -5.03 -13.42 6.05
N TYR A 225 -6.34 -13.67 6.21
CA TYR A 225 -7.24 -13.67 5.06
C TYR A 225 -8.57 -13.00 5.35
N THR A 226 -9.23 -12.57 4.27
CA THR A 226 -10.63 -12.14 4.27
C THR A 226 -11.35 -12.81 3.10
N ASP A 227 -12.59 -13.23 3.31
CA ASP A 227 -13.45 -13.74 2.25
C ASP A 227 -14.30 -12.63 1.63
N THR A 228 -14.31 -12.58 0.30
CA THR A 228 -15.25 -11.80 -0.49
C THR A 228 -16.28 -12.73 -1.14
N LYS A 229 -17.25 -12.16 -1.85
CA LYS A 229 -18.20 -12.94 -2.65
C LYS A 229 -17.50 -13.89 -3.63
N ASP A 230 -16.42 -13.44 -4.25
CA ASP A 230 -15.83 -14.13 -5.42
C ASP A 230 -14.49 -14.83 -5.11
N HIS A 231 -13.74 -14.36 -4.10
CA HIS A 231 -12.41 -14.86 -3.78
C HIS A 231 -12.07 -14.76 -2.28
N ARG A 232 -11.08 -15.57 -1.84
CA ARG A 232 -10.35 -15.37 -0.58
C ARG A 232 -9.08 -14.58 -0.87
N ALA A 233 -8.89 -13.46 -0.19
CA ALA A 233 -7.68 -12.64 -0.29
C ALA A 233 -6.75 -12.95 0.90
N PHE A 234 -5.51 -13.33 0.61
CA PHE A 234 -4.46 -13.58 1.60
C PHE A 234 -3.49 -12.40 1.67
N SER A 235 -3.09 -12.06 2.88
CA SER A 235 -2.03 -11.11 3.22
C SER A 235 -0.97 -11.86 4.03
N LEU A 236 0.23 -11.97 3.49
CA LEU A 236 1.35 -12.68 4.08
C LEU A 236 2.30 -11.71 4.76
N ARG A 237 2.79 -12.07 5.93
CA ARG A 237 3.82 -11.30 6.66
C ARG A 237 4.94 -12.21 7.12
N SER A 238 6.17 -11.75 6.98
CA SER A 238 7.35 -12.37 7.57
C SER A 238 8.21 -11.31 8.25
N ASN A 239 9.20 -11.75 9.03
CA ASN A 239 10.25 -10.91 9.58
C ASN A 239 11.55 -11.10 8.77
N ASP A 240 12.60 -10.37 9.13
CA ASP A 240 13.88 -10.41 8.41
C ASP A 240 14.55 -11.80 8.41
N ALA A 241 14.30 -12.60 9.46
CA ALA A 241 14.75 -13.99 9.56
C ALA A 241 13.79 -14.98 8.87
N GLY A 242 12.59 -14.54 8.49
CA GLY A 242 11.58 -15.34 7.80
C GLY A 242 11.82 -15.46 6.30
N LEU A 243 10.92 -16.17 5.62
CA LEU A 243 10.96 -16.38 4.17
C LEU A 243 10.57 -15.12 3.39
N ASP A 244 10.98 -15.06 2.14
CA ASP A 244 10.50 -14.06 1.19
C ASP A 244 9.05 -14.40 0.79
N VAL A 245 8.10 -13.67 1.37
CA VAL A 245 6.67 -13.91 1.10
C VAL A 245 6.23 -13.39 -0.26
N ALA A 246 7.01 -12.53 -0.93
CA ALA A 246 6.71 -12.14 -2.30
C ALA A 246 6.89 -13.32 -3.26
N VAL A 247 7.91 -14.14 -3.05
CA VAL A 247 8.13 -15.38 -3.81
C VAL A 247 6.98 -16.36 -3.57
N ILE A 248 6.57 -16.56 -2.31
CA ILE A 248 5.43 -17.42 -1.96
C ILE A 248 4.14 -16.93 -2.62
N ALA A 249 3.87 -15.62 -2.57
CA ALA A 249 2.67 -15.04 -3.18
C ALA A 249 2.67 -15.18 -4.71
N ALA A 250 3.84 -15.09 -5.36
CA ALA A 250 3.98 -15.23 -6.80
C ALA A 250 3.55 -16.61 -7.33
N GLU A 251 3.71 -17.69 -6.54
CA GLU A 251 3.20 -19.02 -6.89
C GLU A 251 1.68 -19.05 -7.11
N PHE A 252 0.96 -18.12 -6.49
CA PHE A 252 -0.50 -17.95 -6.61
C PHE A 252 -0.88 -16.76 -7.51
N GLY A 253 0.06 -16.21 -8.29
CA GLY A 253 -0.16 -15.03 -9.14
C GLY A 253 -0.26 -13.71 -8.36
N GLY A 254 0.15 -13.69 -7.10
CA GLY A 254 0.25 -12.49 -6.26
C GLY A 254 1.62 -11.81 -6.34
N GLY A 255 1.92 -10.98 -5.34
CA GLY A 255 3.18 -10.25 -5.26
C GLY A 255 3.24 -9.29 -4.07
N GLY A 256 4.34 -8.54 -3.98
CA GLY A 256 4.58 -7.54 -2.93
C GLY A 256 6.06 -7.40 -2.58
N HIS A 257 6.34 -7.01 -1.33
CA HIS A 257 7.67 -6.94 -0.76
C HIS A 257 8.07 -8.24 -0.06
N ARG A 258 9.38 -8.42 0.17
CA ARG A 258 9.96 -9.58 0.85
C ARG A 258 9.21 -9.97 2.13
N ASN A 259 8.82 -8.99 2.94
CA ASN A 259 8.19 -9.20 4.26
C ASN A 259 6.66 -8.98 4.24
N ALA A 260 6.11 -8.52 3.13
CA ALA A 260 4.70 -8.15 3.03
C ALA A 260 4.21 -8.33 1.59
N ALA A 261 3.46 -9.40 1.36
CA ALA A 261 2.92 -9.74 0.04
C ALA A 261 1.48 -10.24 0.17
N GLY A 262 0.78 -10.36 -0.95
CA GLY A 262 -0.59 -10.87 -0.96
C GLY A 262 -0.95 -11.56 -2.26
N PHE A 263 -1.93 -12.45 -2.17
CA PHE A 263 -2.49 -13.16 -3.33
C PHE A 263 -3.98 -13.41 -3.12
N LYS A 264 -4.67 -13.79 -4.19
CA LYS A 264 -6.11 -14.11 -4.15
C LYS A 264 -6.34 -15.46 -4.78
N VAL A 265 -7.26 -16.22 -4.21
CA VAL A 265 -7.71 -17.51 -4.78
C VAL A 265 -9.23 -17.52 -4.89
N PRO A 266 -9.82 -18.15 -5.93
CA PRO A 266 -11.26 -18.27 -6.05
C PRO A 266 -11.85 -19.11 -4.90
N ARG A 267 -13.15 -18.94 -4.60
CA ARG A 267 -13.79 -19.64 -3.45
C ARG A 267 -13.78 -21.17 -3.54
N ASN A 268 -13.59 -21.74 -4.73
CA ASN A 268 -13.45 -23.19 -4.95
C ASN A 268 -12.00 -23.70 -4.84
N HIS A 269 -11.03 -22.83 -4.59
CA HIS A 269 -9.64 -23.22 -4.38
C HIS A 269 -9.47 -23.94 -3.03
N PRO A 270 -8.60 -24.96 -2.89
CA PRO A 270 -8.37 -25.65 -1.62
C PRO A 270 -8.13 -24.72 -0.43
N LEU A 271 -7.28 -23.69 -0.58
CA LEU A 271 -7.02 -22.68 0.46
C LEU A 271 -8.24 -21.84 0.87
N ALA A 272 -9.29 -21.78 0.04
CA ALA A 272 -10.55 -21.08 0.32
C ALA A 272 -11.64 -21.98 0.92
N MET A 273 -11.47 -23.31 0.80
CA MET A 273 -12.39 -24.32 1.33
C MET A 273 -12.02 -24.77 2.75
N LEU A 274 -10.73 -24.65 3.11
CA LEU A 274 -10.23 -24.88 4.46
C LEU A 274 -10.69 -23.80 5.43
#